data_AF-A0A0L8KWZ1-F1
#
_entry.id   AF-A0A0L8KWZ1-F1
#
_cell.length_a   1.000
_cell.length_b   1.000
_cell.length_c   1.000
_cell.angle_alpha   90.00
_cell.angle_beta   90.00
_cell.angle_gamma   90.00
#
_symmetry.space_group_name_H-M   'P 1'
#
loop_
_entity.id
_entity.type
_entity.pdbx_description
1 polymer ?
#
loop_
_entity_poly.entity_id
_entity_poly.type
_entity_poly.pdbx_seq_one_letter_code
_entity_poly.pdbx_strand_id
1 'polypeptide(L)'
;MSVSVRTTTDGTDPFGTARLRRGVLDAWGASPARFREDANAEEDLALGGYRDRLVVELAQNAADAAHRAGVTGRLRLTLHPADHEGPAVLAAANTGAPLDATGAESLSTLRASAKREQGPGAVGRFGVGFAAVLAVSDEPAVLGRHGGVRWSLAEARELAAETARYSPGLGDELRRRDGHVPLLRLPLPAEGTAPDGYDTVVVLPLRDTAAQDLAERLLGSVDDALLLTLPGLAEIVVETADGVRTLRRSEDEGYVRIDDTATGTHRWRTVTHGGPTDAELLKDRPVEERLRPHWSVTWAVPVDGEGAPRYPRTTPVVHAPTPTDEPLGIPAL
;
A
#
# COMPACT_ATOMS: atom_id res chain seq x y z
N MET A 1 -1.77 -8.40 -19.34
CA MET A 1 -3.10 -8.96 -18.99
C MET A 1 -3.97 -7.79 -18.55
N SER A 2 -5.17 -7.59 -19.10
CA SER A 2 -6.06 -6.52 -18.63
C SER A 2 -6.75 -6.99 -17.33
N VAL A 3 -6.70 -6.15 -16.29
CA VAL A 3 -7.46 -6.37 -15.06
C VAL A 3 -8.67 -5.46 -15.10
N SER A 4 -9.88 -6.02 -15.12
CA SER A 4 -11.14 -5.26 -15.11
C SER A 4 -11.83 -5.42 -13.76
N VAL A 5 -12.30 -4.31 -13.21
CA VAL A 5 -13.11 -4.27 -11.98
C VAL A 5 -14.57 -4.13 -12.39
N ARG A 6 -15.45 -4.96 -11.84
CA ARG A 6 -16.89 -4.87 -12.10
C ARG A 6 -17.66 -4.72 -10.79
N THR A 7 -18.79 -4.04 -10.85
CA THR A 7 -19.77 -4.05 -9.76
C THR A 7 -20.40 -5.43 -9.65
N THR A 8 -20.54 -5.94 -8.44
CA THR A 8 -21.17 -7.24 -8.21
C THR A 8 -22.62 -7.26 -8.70
N THR A 9 -22.98 -8.24 -9.54
CA THR A 9 -24.34 -8.37 -10.09
C THR A 9 -25.22 -9.31 -9.28
N ASP A 10 -24.61 -10.27 -8.57
CA ASP A 10 -25.33 -11.37 -7.93
C ASP A 10 -25.58 -11.15 -6.42
N GLY A 11 -25.31 -9.93 -5.93
CA GLY A 11 -25.52 -9.53 -4.53
C GLY A 11 -24.56 -10.17 -3.51
N THR A 12 -23.49 -10.82 -3.96
CA THR A 12 -22.47 -11.42 -3.10
C THR A 12 -21.58 -10.36 -2.44
N ASP A 13 -21.54 -10.35 -1.11
CA ASP A 13 -20.70 -9.44 -0.31
C ASP A 13 -19.86 -10.25 0.69
N PRO A 14 -18.85 -11.01 0.21
CA PRO A 14 -18.07 -11.93 1.05
C PRO A 14 -17.28 -11.21 2.14
N PHE A 15 -17.06 -9.90 1.99
CA PHE A 15 -16.31 -9.08 2.93
C PHE A 15 -17.19 -8.21 3.84
N GLY A 16 -18.52 -8.31 3.73
CA GLY A 16 -19.46 -7.55 4.56
C GLY A 16 -19.35 -6.04 4.40
N THR A 17 -18.97 -5.56 3.22
CA THR A 17 -18.82 -4.14 2.87
C THR A 17 -20.10 -3.35 3.13
N ALA A 18 -21.29 -3.95 2.93
CA ALA A 18 -22.57 -3.31 3.22
C ALA A 18 -22.77 -3.01 4.71
N ARG A 19 -22.28 -3.88 5.61
CA ARG A 19 -22.32 -3.66 7.06
C ARG A 19 -21.37 -2.52 7.45
N LEU A 20 -20.15 -2.54 6.91
CA LEU A 20 -19.13 -1.51 7.17
C LEU A 20 -19.62 -0.12 6.75
N ARG A 21 -20.08 -0.01 5.50
CA ARG A 21 -20.59 1.23 4.91
C ARG A 21 -21.77 1.79 5.69
N ARG A 22 -22.73 0.93 6.09
CA ARG A 22 -23.88 1.34 6.88
C ARG A 22 -23.47 1.92 8.23
N GLY A 23 -22.58 1.24 8.95
CA GLY A 23 -22.10 1.71 10.26
C GLY A 23 -21.43 3.09 10.18
N VAL A 24 -20.69 3.34 9.11
CA VAL A 24 -20.06 4.65 8.83
C VAL A 24 -21.12 5.73 8.56
N LEU A 25 -22.06 5.47 7.63
CA LEU A 25 -23.10 6.43 7.27
C LEU A 25 -24.02 6.75 8.46
N ASP A 26 -24.39 5.75 9.26
CA ASP A 26 -25.16 5.94 10.48
C ASP A 26 -24.41 6.83 11.49
N ALA A 27 -23.10 6.61 11.65
CA ALA A 27 -22.25 7.43 12.53
C ALA A 27 -22.13 8.88 12.05
N TRP A 28 -21.98 9.10 10.74
CA TRP A 28 -21.94 10.44 10.15
C TRP A 28 -23.27 11.16 10.26
N GLY A 29 -24.38 10.45 10.00
CA GLY A 29 -25.73 10.97 10.13
C GLY A 29 -26.06 11.39 11.56
N ALA A 30 -25.64 10.59 12.55
CA ALA A 30 -25.82 10.86 13.98
C ALA A 30 -24.86 11.95 14.52
N SER A 31 -23.64 12.05 13.98
CA SER A 31 -22.62 13.00 14.44
C SER A 31 -21.82 13.58 13.28
N PRO A 32 -22.12 14.84 12.86
CA PRO A 32 -21.35 15.54 11.84
C PRO A 32 -19.85 15.70 12.21
N ALA A 33 -19.53 15.69 13.51
CA ALA A 33 -18.15 15.70 13.97
C ALA A 33 -17.37 14.45 13.54
N ARG A 34 -18.00 13.26 13.52
CA ARG A 34 -17.37 12.02 13.03
C ARG A 34 -17.05 12.09 11.54
N PHE A 35 -17.97 12.63 10.74
CA PHE A 35 -17.71 12.89 9.34
C PHE A 35 -16.49 13.81 9.15
N ARG A 36 -16.40 14.91 9.91
CA ARG A 36 -15.23 15.80 9.85
C ARG A 36 -13.93 15.10 10.25
N GLU A 37 -13.95 14.29 11.30
CA GLU A 37 -12.78 13.53 11.75
C GLU A 37 -12.28 12.59 10.65
N ASP A 38 -13.18 11.84 10.01
CA ASP A 38 -12.83 10.93 8.92
C ASP A 38 -12.33 11.68 7.67
N ALA A 39 -13.01 12.78 7.30
CA ALA A 39 -12.61 13.62 6.18
C ALA A 39 -11.20 14.21 6.38
N ASN A 40 -10.94 14.79 7.56
CA ASN A 40 -9.62 15.32 7.89
C ASN A 40 -8.55 14.23 7.91
N ALA A 41 -8.85 13.08 8.51
CA ALA A 41 -7.87 11.99 8.60
C ALA A 41 -7.48 11.44 7.23
N GLU A 42 -8.42 11.37 6.28
CA GLU A 42 -8.12 10.94 4.92
C GLU A 42 -7.39 12.02 4.12
N GLU A 43 -7.83 13.27 4.22
CA GLU A 43 -7.21 14.42 3.55
C GLU A 43 -5.75 14.61 3.99
N ASP A 44 -5.46 14.50 5.29
CA ASP A 44 -4.09 14.53 5.83
C ASP A 44 -3.20 13.42 5.22
N LEU A 45 -3.78 12.25 4.94
CA LEU A 45 -3.05 11.14 4.32
C LEU A 45 -2.88 11.35 2.81
N ALA A 46 -3.89 11.85 2.10
CA ALA A 46 -3.83 12.07 0.66
C ALA A 46 -2.97 13.29 0.26
N LEU A 47 -2.96 14.35 1.08
CA LEU A 47 -2.17 15.58 0.88
C LEU A 47 -0.77 15.51 1.50
N GLY A 48 -0.57 14.64 2.51
CA GLY A 48 0.72 14.45 3.16
C GLY A 48 1.76 13.73 2.30
N GLY A 49 2.92 13.44 2.89
CA GLY A 49 4.06 12.77 2.24
C GLY A 49 3.84 11.31 1.82
N TYR A 50 2.59 10.85 1.69
CA TYR A 50 2.22 9.53 1.19
C TYR A 50 2.15 9.45 -0.34
N ARG A 51 2.08 10.60 -1.04
CA ARG A 51 2.10 10.64 -2.51
C ARG A 51 3.32 9.95 -3.10
N ASP A 52 4.48 10.18 -2.49
CA ASP A 52 5.75 9.57 -2.92
C ASP A 52 5.96 8.15 -2.39
N ARG A 53 4.98 7.60 -1.65
CA ARG A 53 5.09 6.29 -0.99
C ARG A 53 4.28 5.20 -1.66
N LEU A 54 3.45 5.51 -2.67
CA LEU A 54 2.52 4.56 -3.28
C LEU A 54 3.17 3.19 -3.59
N VAL A 55 4.31 3.18 -4.30
CA VAL A 55 5.01 1.94 -4.66
C VAL A 55 5.58 1.22 -3.44
N VAL A 56 6.12 1.96 -2.47
CA VAL A 56 6.65 1.40 -1.22
C VAL A 56 5.53 0.74 -0.40
N GLU A 57 4.39 1.40 -0.26
CA GLU A 57 3.23 0.91 0.50
C GLU A 57 2.59 -0.31 -0.18
N LEU A 58 2.51 -0.32 -1.51
CA LEU A 58 2.08 -1.50 -2.28
C LEU A 58 3.06 -2.67 -2.11
N ALA A 59 4.37 -2.41 -2.13
CA ALA A 59 5.39 -3.43 -1.89
C ALA A 59 5.36 -3.97 -0.46
N GLN A 60 5.15 -3.11 0.53
CA GLN A 60 4.96 -3.53 1.93
C GLN A 60 3.72 -4.42 2.08
N ASN A 61 2.58 -4.03 1.49
CA ASN A 61 1.36 -4.85 1.49
C ASN A 61 1.61 -6.23 0.88
N ALA A 62 2.37 -6.28 -0.22
CA ALA A 62 2.77 -7.53 -0.87
C ALA A 62 3.68 -8.40 0.02
N ALA A 63 4.70 -7.80 0.64
CA ALA A 63 5.61 -8.49 1.57
C ALA A 63 4.86 -9.06 2.78
N ASP A 64 3.96 -8.27 3.36
CA ASP A 64 3.14 -8.64 4.50
C ASP A 64 2.17 -9.79 4.15
N ALA A 65 1.58 -9.78 2.95
CA ALA A 65 0.73 -10.86 2.47
C ALA A 65 1.52 -12.16 2.29
N ALA A 66 2.71 -12.09 1.68
CA ALA A 66 3.59 -13.24 1.50
C ALA A 66 4.03 -13.84 2.85
N HIS A 67 4.43 -12.98 3.79
CA HIS A 67 4.80 -13.39 5.14
C HIS A 67 3.66 -14.10 5.88
N ARG A 68 2.44 -13.54 5.84
CA ARG A 68 1.25 -14.19 6.45
C ARG A 68 0.96 -15.57 5.86
N ALA A 69 1.20 -15.78 4.58
CA ALA A 69 1.00 -17.07 3.93
C ALA A 69 2.21 -18.02 4.04
N GLY A 70 3.36 -17.55 4.53
CA GLY A 70 4.59 -18.35 4.57
C GLY A 70 5.11 -18.73 3.18
N VAL A 71 4.86 -17.88 2.17
CA VAL A 71 5.28 -18.10 0.78
C VAL A 71 6.28 -17.05 0.32
N THR A 72 6.98 -17.32 -0.78
CA THR A 72 7.84 -16.34 -1.44
C THR A 72 7.00 -15.20 -2.03
N GLY A 73 7.29 -13.97 -1.62
CA GLY A 73 6.61 -12.78 -2.11
C GLY A 73 7.06 -12.37 -3.51
N ARG A 74 6.10 -12.14 -4.40
CA ARG A 74 6.29 -11.53 -5.71
C ARG A 74 5.34 -10.36 -5.86
N LEU A 75 5.81 -9.28 -6.45
CA LEU A 75 5.03 -8.11 -6.79
C LEU A 75 5.16 -7.83 -8.28
N ARG A 76 4.03 -7.63 -8.97
CA ARG A 76 3.99 -7.12 -10.34
C ARG A 76 3.25 -5.79 -10.37
N LEU A 77 3.93 -4.76 -10.83
CA LEU A 77 3.42 -3.44 -11.08
C LEU A 77 3.27 -3.29 -12.60
N THR A 78 2.04 -3.16 -13.09
CA THR A 78 1.75 -2.96 -14.51
C THR A 78 1.01 -1.64 -14.71
N LEU A 79 1.54 -0.77 -15.56
CA LEU A 79 0.88 0.45 -16.01
C LEU A 79 0.26 0.20 -17.39
N HIS A 80 -1.06 0.10 -17.42
CA HIS A 80 -1.83 0.04 -18.66
C HIS A 80 -2.08 1.46 -19.16
N PRO A 81 -1.76 1.77 -20.43
CA PRO A 81 -2.05 3.09 -20.99
C PRO A 81 -3.56 3.33 -21.06
N ALA A 82 -3.95 4.60 -21.06
CA ALA A 82 -5.32 4.98 -21.35
C ALA A 82 -5.71 4.50 -22.76
N ASP A 83 -6.97 4.10 -22.92
CA ASP A 83 -7.53 3.72 -24.21
C ASP A 83 -8.89 4.40 -24.42
N HIS A 84 -9.64 3.92 -25.41
CA HIS A 84 -10.94 4.49 -25.76
C HIS A 84 -12.06 4.06 -24.79
N GLU A 85 -11.81 3.06 -23.94
CA GLU A 85 -12.76 2.51 -22.97
C GLU A 85 -12.52 3.06 -21.57
N GLY A 86 -11.33 3.60 -21.26
CA GLY A 86 -11.06 4.15 -19.93
C GLY A 86 -9.73 4.86 -19.74
N PRO A 87 -9.49 5.40 -18.53
CA PRO A 87 -8.23 6.04 -18.16
C PRO A 87 -7.08 5.02 -18.11
N ALA A 88 -5.85 5.53 -17.98
CA ALA A 88 -4.72 4.67 -17.65
C ALA A 88 -4.96 3.96 -16.31
N VAL A 89 -4.45 2.75 -16.17
CA VAL A 89 -4.66 1.92 -14.96
C VAL A 89 -3.34 1.39 -14.44
N LEU A 90 -3.03 1.71 -13.18
CA LEU A 90 -1.95 1.05 -12.45
C LEU A 90 -2.51 -0.19 -11.73
N ALA A 91 -1.95 -1.36 -12.03
CA ALA A 91 -2.28 -2.61 -11.36
C ALA A 91 -1.07 -3.11 -10.55
N ALA A 92 -1.28 -3.44 -9.27
CA ALA A 92 -0.27 -4.01 -8.38
C ALA A 92 -0.72 -5.39 -7.89
N ALA A 93 -0.20 -6.45 -8.52
CA ALA A 93 -0.54 -7.83 -8.20
C ALA A 93 0.52 -8.47 -7.31
N ASN A 94 0.10 -9.19 -6.26
CA ASN A 94 1.02 -9.85 -5.34
C ASN A 94 0.63 -11.29 -5.01
N THR A 95 1.63 -12.10 -4.68
CA THR A 95 1.43 -13.42 -4.06
C THR A 95 1.25 -13.28 -2.56
N GLY A 96 0.61 -14.27 -1.94
CA GLY A 96 0.49 -14.37 -0.49
C GLY A 96 -0.94 -14.59 0.00
N ALA A 97 -1.16 -14.29 1.28
CA ALA A 97 -2.47 -14.46 1.89
C ALA A 97 -3.52 -13.60 1.16
N PRO A 98 -4.64 -14.20 0.69
CA PRO A 98 -5.66 -13.47 -0.04
C PRO A 98 -6.37 -12.43 0.86
N LEU A 99 -7.04 -11.45 0.24
CA LEU A 99 -7.92 -10.54 0.95
C LEU A 99 -9.01 -11.31 1.70
N ASP A 100 -9.17 -11.02 2.98
CA ASP A 100 -10.25 -11.52 3.85
C ASP A 100 -11.11 -10.36 4.38
N ALA A 101 -12.19 -10.68 5.09
CA ALA A 101 -13.11 -9.68 5.63
C ALA A 101 -12.43 -8.73 6.64
N THR A 102 -11.50 -9.25 7.45
CA THR A 102 -10.71 -8.45 8.40
C THR A 102 -9.79 -7.46 7.69
N GLY A 103 -9.18 -7.88 6.59
CA GLY A 103 -8.38 -7.05 5.69
C GLY A 103 -9.22 -5.95 5.05
N ALA A 104 -10.38 -6.29 4.49
CA ALA A 104 -11.31 -5.31 3.92
C ALA A 104 -11.76 -4.26 4.94
N GLU A 105 -12.08 -4.68 6.16
CA GLU A 105 -12.40 -3.77 7.27
C GLU A 105 -11.20 -2.89 7.63
N SER A 106 -10.00 -3.46 7.68
CA SER A 106 -8.76 -2.70 7.98
C SER A 106 -8.41 -1.68 6.90
N LEU A 107 -8.65 -1.98 5.63
CA LEU A 107 -8.48 -1.05 4.51
C LEU A 107 -9.50 0.09 4.56
N SER A 108 -10.69 -0.17 5.10
CA SER A 108 -11.77 0.80 5.21
C SER A 108 -11.75 1.61 6.51
N THR A 109 -10.85 1.27 7.43
CA THR A 109 -10.73 1.88 8.75
C THR A 109 -9.37 2.55 8.97
N LEU A 110 -9.24 3.84 8.62
CA LEU A 110 -8.04 4.63 8.93
C LEU A 110 -7.80 4.66 10.45
N ARG A 111 -6.57 4.33 10.86
CA ARG A 111 -6.03 4.38 12.24
C ARG A 111 -6.68 3.47 13.29
N ALA A 112 -7.71 2.67 12.96
CA ALA A 112 -8.38 1.80 13.95
C ALA A 112 -7.68 0.44 14.14
N SER A 113 -6.87 0.00 13.17
CA SER A 113 -6.36 -1.37 13.13
C SER A 113 -4.90 -1.45 13.61
N ALA A 114 -4.72 -1.54 14.92
CA ALA A 114 -3.49 -2.07 15.50
C ALA A 114 -3.53 -3.61 15.39
N LYS A 115 -2.60 -4.18 14.62
CA LYS A 115 -2.40 -5.64 14.59
C LYS A 115 -2.17 -6.13 16.03
N ARG A 116 -3.13 -6.88 16.62
CA ARG A 116 -3.05 -7.37 18.00
C ARG A 116 -2.13 -8.59 18.16
N GLU A 117 -1.89 -9.35 17.10
CA GLU A 117 -1.00 -10.52 17.14
C GLU A 117 -0.30 -10.71 15.79
N GLN A 118 1.02 -10.53 15.74
CA GLN A 118 1.90 -11.19 14.77
C GLN A 118 3.31 -11.29 15.36
N GLY A 119 4.00 -12.38 15.03
CA GLY A 119 5.36 -12.66 15.48
C GLY A 119 6.41 -11.65 15.00
N PRO A 120 7.67 -11.80 15.42
CA PRO A 120 8.76 -10.90 15.03
C PRO A 120 8.93 -10.87 13.51
N GLY A 121 8.85 -9.68 12.90
CA GLY A 121 9.12 -9.47 11.46
C GLY A 121 8.02 -8.75 10.66
N ALA A 122 6.84 -8.49 11.22
CA ALA A 122 5.77 -7.77 10.53
C ALA A 122 5.95 -6.24 10.59
N VAL A 123 6.45 -5.64 9.51
CA VAL A 123 6.75 -4.20 9.41
C VAL A 123 5.54 -3.47 8.80
N GLY A 124 4.46 -3.26 9.57
CA GLY A 124 3.27 -2.57 9.06
C GLY A 124 2.33 -1.98 10.11
N ARG A 125 1.90 -0.73 9.88
CA ARG A 125 0.70 -0.10 10.48
C ARG A 125 -0.46 -0.31 9.50
N PHE A 126 -1.47 -1.10 9.86
CA PHE A 126 -2.59 -1.36 8.93
C PHE A 126 -3.42 -0.11 8.67
N GLY A 127 -3.96 -0.01 7.44
CA GLY A 127 -4.95 0.97 7.03
C GLY A 127 -4.42 2.38 6.73
N VAL A 128 -3.25 2.75 7.24
CA VAL A 128 -2.65 4.07 6.95
C VAL A 128 -1.88 4.06 5.63
N GLY A 129 -1.15 2.98 5.35
CA GLY A 129 -0.36 2.83 4.13
C GLY A 129 -1.19 2.74 2.86
N PHE A 130 -2.35 2.07 2.92
CA PHE A 130 -3.22 1.93 1.77
C PHE A 130 -3.82 3.26 1.30
N ALA A 131 -3.93 4.27 2.17
CA ALA A 131 -4.39 5.60 1.78
C ALA A 131 -3.49 6.27 0.73
N ALA A 132 -2.24 5.79 0.53
CA ALA A 132 -1.39 6.25 -0.56
C ALA A 132 -2.00 6.04 -1.95
N VAL A 133 -2.94 5.11 -2.13
CA VAL A 133 -3.66 4.92 -3.41
C VAL A 133 -4.49 6.14 -3.80
N LEU A 134 -4.95 6.91 -2.79
CA LEU A 134 -5.68 8.16 -2.98
C LEU A 134 -4.79 9.29 -3.52
N ALA A 135 -3.49 9.07 -3.69
CA ALA A 135 -2.62 9.98 -4.43
C ALA A 135 -2.89 9.91 -5.93
N VAL A 136 -3.31 8.75 -6.46
CA VAL A 136 -3.46 8.53 -7.91
C VAL A 136 -4.87 8.14 -8.38
N SER A 137 -5.74 7.62 -7.51
CA SER A 137 -7.06 7.11 -7.91
C SER A 137 -8.20 7.66 -7.04
N ASP A 138 -9.37 7.85 -7.66
CA ASP A 138 -10.67 8.09 -7.01
C ASP A 138 -11.57 6.85 -6.99
N GLU A 139 -11.12 5.77 -7.61
CA GLU A 139 -11.86 4.51 -7.74
C GLU A 139 -10.96 3.29 -7.49
N PRO A 140 -10.20 3.24 -6.37
CA PRO A 140 -9.33 2.11 -6.11
C PRO A 140 -10.15 0.83 -5.90
N ALA A 141 -9.58 -0.31 -6.29
CA ALA A 141 -10.14 -1.62 -6.01
C ALA A 141 -9.06 -2.61 -5.57
N VAL A 142 -9.46 -3.60 -4.78
CA VAL A 142 -8.63 -4.75 -4.40
C VAL A 142 -9.42 -6.01 -4.74
N LEU A 143 -8.87 -6.82 -5.63
CA LEU A 143 -9.49 -8.05 -6.12
C LEU A 143 -8.65 -9.25 -5.70
N GLY A 144 -9.30 -10.33 -5.31
CA GLY A 144 -8.66 -11.60 -4.98
C GLY A 144 -9.50 -12.78 -5.43
N ARG A 145 -9.04 -14.00 -5.09
CA ARG A 145 -9.72 -15.26 -5.48
C ARG A 145 -11.14 -15.41 -4.92
N HIS A 146 -11.46 -14.72 -3.83
CA HIS A 146 -12.73 -14.85 -3.10
C HIS A 146 -13.68 -13.67 -3.32
N GLY A 147 -13.40 -12.80 -4.28
CA GLY A 147 -14.12 -11.57 -4.56
C GLY A 147 -13.23 -10.34 -4.40
N GLY A 148 -13.82 -9.16 -4.47
CA GLY A 148 -13.12 -7.90 -4.30
C GLY A 148 -13.87 -6.85 -3.48
N VAL A 149 -13.14 -5.80 -3.12
CA VAL A 149 -13.68 -4.56 -2.57
C VAL A 149 -13.23 -3.43 -3.46
N ARG A 150 -14.12 -2.48 -3.72
CA ARG A 150 -13.81 -1.25 -4.45
C ARG A 150 -14.35 -0.04 -3.70
N TRP A 151 -13.85 1.11 -4.10
CA TRP A 151 -14.38 2.40 -3.70
C TRP A 151 -14.68 3.22 -4.96
N SER A 152 -15.62 4.15 -4.89
CA SER A 152 -15.87 5.13 -5.95
C SER A 152 -16.25 6.45 -5.32
N LEU A 153 -15.51 7.52 -5.67
CA LEU A 153 -15.79 8.86 -5.16
C LEU A 153 -17.19 9.36 -5.57
N ALA A 154 -17.65 8.99 -6.77
CA ALA A 154 -18.98 9.34 -7.24
C ALA A 154 -20.07 8.69 -6.37
N GLU A 155 -20.02 7.35 -6.21
CA GLU A 155 -20.98 6.64 -5.36
C GLU A 155 -20.90 7.07 -3.89
N ALA A 156 -19.69 7.33 -3.38
CA ALA A 156 -19.49 7.83 -2.02
C ALA A 156 -20.21 9.18 -1.78
N ARG A 157 -20.14 10.10 -2.75
CA ARG A 157 -20.85 11.39 -2.71
C ARG A 157 -22.36 11.20 -2.71
N GLU A 158 -22.87 10.30 -3.55
CA GLU A 158 -24.31 10.01 -3.62
C GLU A 158 -24.83 9.43 -2.30
N LEU A 159 -24.14 8.45 -1.73
CA LEU A 159 -24.46 7.82 -0.45
C LEU A 159 -24.45 8.83 0.72
N ALA A 160 -23.44 9.70 0.76
CA ALA A 160 -23.36 10.75 1.77
C ALA A 160 -24.48 11.79 1.61
N ALA A 161 -24.78 12.19 0.37
CA ALA A 161 -25.87 13.12 0.06
C ALA A 161 -27.25 12.54 0.40
N GLU A 162 -27.49 11.25 0.15
CA GLU A 162 -28.70 10.55 0.56
C GLU A 162 -28.88 10.58 2.08
N THR A 163 -27.81 10.25 2.83
CA THR A 163 -27.81 10.29 4.29
C THR A 163 -28.07 11.71 4.80
N ALA A 164 -27.49 12.72 4.15
CA ALA A 164 -27.65 14.13 4.52
C ALA A 164 -29.10 14.65 4.35
N ARG A 165 -29.94 14.01 3.52
CA ARG A 165 -31.37 14.37 3.41
C ARG A 165 -32.11 14.24 4.74
N TYR A 166 -31.61 13.35 5.62
CA TYR A 166 -32.18 13.08 6.93
C TYR A 166 -31.32 13.62 8.09
N SER A 167 -30.16 14.24 7.79
CA SER A 167 -29.26 14.85 8.78
C SER A 167 -28.78 16.22 8.29
N PRO A 168 -29.45 17.33 8.68
CA PRO A 168 -29.07 18.68 8.28
C PRO A 168 -27.62 19.04 8.64
N GLY A 169 -27.13 18.56 9.79
CA GLY A 169 -25.75 18.81 10.22
C GLY A 169 -24.71 18.16 9.30
N LEU A 170 -24.98 16.95 8.80
CA LEU A 170 -24.13 16.33 7.79
C LEU A 170 -24.20 17.10 6.46
N GLY A 171 -25.39 17.55 6.07
CA GLY A 171 -25.58 18.38 4.88
C GLY A 171 -24.82 19.72 4.93
N ASP A 172 -24.73 20.34 6.10
CA ASP A 172 -23.92 21.54 6.32
C ASP A 172 -22.42 21.27 6.14
N GLU A 173 -21.91 20.16 6.69
CA GLU A 173 -20.50 19.77 6.54
C GLU A 173 -20.15 19.42 5.09
N LEU A 174 -21.02 18.70 4.37
CA LEU A 174 -20.82 18.40 2.95
C LEU A 174 -20.73 19.68 2.11
N ARG A 175 -21.63 20.65 2.36
CA ARG A 175 -21.59 21.95 1.65
C ARG A 175 -20.34 22.76 1.98
N ARG A 176 -19.88 22.74 3.23
CA ARG A 176 -18.64 23.42 3.64
C ARG A 176 -17.39 22.85 2.98
N ARG A 177 -17.43 21.58 2.57
CA ARG A 177 -16.31 20.86 1.94
C ARG A 177 -16.49 20.66 0.43
N ASP A 178 -17.39 21.42 -0.20
CA ASP A 178 -17.67 21.31 -1.64
C ASP A 178 -17.97 19.87 -2.11
N GLY A 179 -18.64 19.09 -1.25
CA GLY A 179 -18.98 17.69 -1.54
C GLY A 179 -17.80 16.70 -1.46
N HIS A 180 -16.68 17.08 -0.84
CA HIS A 180 -15.60 16.15 -0.52
C HIS A 180 -16.06 15.18 0.58
N VAL A 181 -15.79 13.88 0.39
CA VAL A 181 -16.16 12.79 1.31
C VAL A 181 -14.96 11.88 1.51
N PRO A 182 -14.77 11.29 2.70
CA PRO A 182 -13.69 10.34 2.92
C PRO A 182 -14.01 9.00 2.23
N LEU A 183 -13.36 8.79 1.08
CA LEU A 183 -13.60 7.73 0.13
C LEU A 183 -13.43 6.34 0.73
N LEU A 184 -12.32 6.09 1.43
CA LEU A 184 -11.97 4.74 1.91
C LEU A 184 -12.93 4.22 2.98
N ARG A 185 -13.80 5.07 3.53
CA ARG A 185 -14.79 4.69 4.55
C ARG A 185 -16.03 4.00 3.99
N LEU A 186 -16.25 4.07 2.68
CA LEU A 186 -17.46 3.56 2.04
C LEU A 186 -17.12 2.44 1.04
N PRO A 187 -16.66 1.26 1.51
CA PRO A 187 -16.36 0.14 0.64
C PRO A 187 -17.63 -0.40 -0.04
N LEU A 188 -17.45 -0.89 -1.26
CA LEU A 188 -18.45 -1.52 -2.10
C LEU A 188 -17.94 -2.90 -2.54
N PRO A 189 -18.83 -3.88 -2.76
CA PRO A 189 -18.40 -5.17 -3.28
C PRO A 189 -17.94 -5.01 -4.74
N ALA A 190 -16.93 -5.80 -5.09
CA ALA A 190 -16.38 -5.83 -6.44
C ALA A 190 -16.20 -7.27 -6.93
N GLU A 191 -16.31 -7.42 -8.24
CA GLU A 191 -15.99 -8.64 -8.97
C GLU A 191 -14.75 -8.44 -9.84
N GLY A 192 -13.97 -9.51 -9.95
CA GLY A 192 -12.73 -9.56 -10.71
C GLY A 192 -11.74 -10.51 -10.04
N THR A 193 -10.63 -10.78 -10.72
CA THR A 193 -9.62 -11.74 -10.25
C THR A 193 -8.22 -11.17 -10.45
N ALA A 194 -7.31 -11.56 -9.56
CA ALA A 194 -5.89 -11.31 -9.78
C ALA A 194 -5.39 -12.03 -11.06
N PRO A 195 -4.38 -11.48 -11.74
CA PRO A 195 -3.71 -12.17 -12.85
C PRO A 195 -3.20 -13.56 -12.45
N ASP A 196 -3.06 -14.46 -13.43
CA ASP A 196 -2.55 -15.80 -13.20
C ASP A 196 -1.18 -15.77 -12.49
N GLY A 197 -1.02 -16.61 -11.47
CA GLY A 197 0.18 -16.67 -10.64
C GLY A 197 0.26 -15.64 -9.51
N TYR A 198 -0.76 -14.81 -9.33
CA TYR A 198 -0.92 -13.87 -8.22
C TYR A 198 -2.22 -14.14 -7.44
N ASP A 199 -2.28 -13.72 -6.18
CA ASP A 199 -3.40 -14.01 -5.27
C ASP A 199 -4.29 -12.79 -5.01
N THR A 200 -3.72 -11.59 -5.07
CA THR A 200 -4.41 -10.31 -4.90
C THR A 200 -3.90 -9.31 -5.94
N VAL A 201 -4.78 -8.42 -6.40
CA VAL A 201 -4.40 -7.27 -7.23
C VAL A 201 -5.09 -6.00 -6.73
N VAL A 202 -4.32 -4.94 -6.52
CA VAL A 202 -4.82 -3.58 -6.35
C VAL A 202 -4.92 -2.94 -7.74
N VAL A 203 -6.09 -2.42 -8.08
CA VAL A 203 -6.38 -1.79 -9.38
C VAL A 203 -6.68 -0.31 -9.14
N LEU A 204 -5.94 0.56 -9.82
CA LEU A 204 -5.98 2.00 -9.63
C LEU A 204 -6.19 2.69 -10.98
N PRO A 205 -7.45 2.92 -11.39
CA PRO A 205 -7.75 3.85 -12.48
C PRO A 205 -7.19 5.23 -12.12
N LEU A 206 -6.28 5.74 -12.95
CA LEU A 206 -5.58 6.99 -12.69
C LEU A 206 -6.51 8.17 -12.98
N ARG A 207 -6.69 9.06 -12.01
CA ARG A 207 -7.74 10.08 -12.06
C ARG A 207 -7.56 11.10 -13.19
N ASP A 208 -6.29 11.41 -13.50
CA ASP A 208 -5.88 12.46 -14.43
C ASP A 208 -4.42 12.26 -14.88
N THR A 209 -3.96 13.15 -15.76
CA THR A 209 -2.57 13.14 -16.26
C THR A 209 -1.54 13.32 -15.15
N ALA A 210 -1.81 14.12 -14.12
CA ALA A 210 -0.85 14.33 -13.03
C ALA A 210 -0.68 13.06 -12.18
N ALA A 211 -1.75 12.30 -11.97
CA ALA A 211 -1.71 10.99 -11.35
C ALA A 211 -0.94 9.97 -12.20
N GLN A 212 -1.11 10.02 -13.53
CA GLN A 212 -0.32 9.19 -14.45
C GLN A 212 1.16 9.52 -14.38
N ASP A 213 1.53 10.81 -14.50
CA ASP A 213 2.92 11.26 -14.42
C ASP A 213 3.54 10.85 -13.07
N LEU A 214 2.78 10.92 -11.98
CA LEU A 214 3.24 10.46 -10.67
C LEU A 214 3.49 8.94 -10.65
N ALA A 215 2.54 8.14 -11.15
CA ALA A 215 2.70 6.70 -11.22
C ALA A 215 3.94 6.30 -12.04
N GLU A 216 4.13 6.89 -13.22
CA GLU A 216 5.29 6.66 -14.09
C GLU A 216 6.61 6.98 -13.38
N ARG A 217 6.69 8.14 -12.71
CA ARG A 217 7.88 8.51 -11.93
C ARG A 217 8.19 7.51 -10.82
N LEU A 218 7.18 7.08 -10.07
CA LEU A 218 7.36 6.14 -8.95
C LEU A 218 7.73 4.73 -9.42
N LEU A 219 7.22 4.29 -10.58
CA LEU A 219 7.65 3.04 -11.20
C LEU A 219 9.10 3.13 -11.69
N GLY A 220 9.49 4.28 -12.24
CA GLY A 220 10.87 4.56 -12.64
C GLY A 220 11.85 4.59 -11.48
N SER A 221 11.41 4.95 -10.26
CA SER A 221 12.25 5.00 -9.07
C SER A 221 12.41 3.67 -8.33
N VAL A 222 11.84 2.57 -8.84
CA VAL A 222 12.05 1.23 -8.25
C VAL A 222 13.54 0.86 -8.35
N ASP A 223 14.16 0.52 -7.22
CA ASP A 223 15.56 0.14 -7.12
C ASP A 223 15.79 -1.00 -6.11
N ASP A 224 17.06 -1.34 -5.88
CA ASP A 224 17.50 -2.39 -4.95
C ASP A 224 16.97 -2.18 -3.52
N ALA A 225 16.73 -0.93 -3.10
CA ALA A 225 16.32 -0.61 -1.73
C ALA A 225 15.05 -1.33 -1.33
N LEU A 226 14.09 -1.49 -2.24
CA LEU A 226 12.82 -2.15 -1.95
C LEU A 226 13.02 -3.64 -1.60
N LEU A 227 13.87 -4.35 -2.33
CA LEU A 227 14.17 -5.78 -2.05
C LEU A 227 15.12 -5.98 -0.86
N LEU A 228 15.92 -4.97 -0.52
CA LEU A 228 16.77 -4.99 0.69
C LEU A 228 15.96 -4.70 1.96
N THR A 229 15.04 -3.74 1.89
CA THR A 229 14.22 -3.30 3.03
C THR A 229 13.00 -4.20 3.28
N LEU A 230 12.53 -4.92 2.26
CA LEU A 230 11.39 -5.84 2.32
C LEU A 230 11.84 -7.28 2.00
N PRO A 231 12.52 -7.98 2.92
CA PRO A 231 13.08 -9.32 2.66
C PRO A 231 12.00 -10.39 2.39
N GLY A 232 10.73 -10.10 2.67
CA GLY A 232 9.60 -10.94 2.28
C GLY A 232 9.30 -10.96 0.77
N LEU A 233 9.89 -10.03 -0.01
CA LEU A 233 9.80 -10.00 -1.46
C LEU A 233 11.07 -10.59 -2.10
N ALA A 234 10.87 -11.51 -3.04
CA ALA A 234 11.93 -12.08 -3.87
C ALA A 234 11.93 -11.55 -5.31
N GLU A 235 10.82 -11.00 -5.79
CA GLU A 235 10.70 -10.51 -7.17
C GLU A 235 9.82 -9.26 -7.23
N ILE A 236 10.27 -8.24 -7.96
CA ILE A 236 9.47 -7.10 -8.40
C ILE A 236 9.53 -7.04 -9.92
N VAL A 237 8.38 -7.11 -10.57
CA VAL A 237 8.23 -6.91 -12.01
C VAL A 237 7.58 -5.54 -12.23
N VAL A 238 8.19 -4.70 -13.08
CA VAL A 238 7.64 -3.42 -13.52
C VAL A 238 7.38 -3.52 -15.02
N GLU A 239 6.12 -3.38 -15.43
CA GLU A 239 5.67 -3.43 -16.82
C GLU A 239 5.01 -2.09 -17.19
N THR A 240 5.56 -1.42 -18.20
CA THR A 240 5.06 -0.15 -18.73
C THR A 240 5.04 -0.20 -20.26
N ALA A 241 4.65 0.90 -20.91
CA ALA A 241 4.74 1.03 -22.36
C ALA A 241 6.18 0.86 -22.90
N ASP A 242 7.20 1.18 -22.10
CA ASP A 242 8.61 1.07 -22.48
C ASP A 242 9.15 -0.38 -22.41
N GLY A 243 8.40 -1.29 -21.78
CA GLY A 243 8.74 -2.71 -21.69
C GLY A 243 8.63 -3.27 -20.27
N VAL A 244 9.28 -4.41 -20.07
CA VAL A 244 9.26 -5.16 -18.81
C VAL A 244 10.64 -5.14 -18.16
N ARG A 245 10.72 -4.61 -16.93
CA ARG A 245 11.88 -4.68 -16.04
C ARG A 245 11.59 -5.65 -14.90
N THR A 246 12.55 -6.47 -14.52
CA THR A 246 12.42 -7.40 -13.39
C THR A 246 13.63 -7.27 -12.47
N LEU A 247 13.37 -7.12 -11.17
CA LEU A 247 14.36 -7.20 -10.10
C LEU A 247 14.12 -8.50 -9.31
N ARG A 248 15.16 -9.32 -9.14
CA ARG A 248 15.10 -10.55 -8.35
C ARG A 248 16.12 -10.54 -7.23
N ARG A 249 15.66 -10.90 -6.04
CA ARG A 249 16.51 -11.10 -4.86
C ARG A 249 16.86 -12.57 -4.73
N SER A 250 18.14 -12.85 -4.55
CA SER A 250 18.65 -14.15 -4.11
C SER A 250 19.76 -13.98 -3.08
N GLU A 251 20.08 -15.03 -2.36
CA GLU A 251 21.22 -15.08 -1.44
C GLU A 251 22.22 -16.11 -1.94
N ASP A 252 23.49 -15.73 -1.99
CA ASP A 252 24.59 -16.57 -2.46
C ASP A 252 25.88 -16.23 -1.71
N GLU A 253 26.55 -17.25 -1.18
CA GLU A 253 27.84 -17.13 -0.45
C GLU A 253 27.89 -16.01 0.63
N GLY A 254 26.78 -15.75 1.32
CA GLY A 254 26.70 -14.70 2.35
C GLY A 254 26.51 -13.28 1.80
N TYR A 255 26.20 -13.15 0.52
CA TYR A 255 25.80 -11.90 -0.14
C TYR A 255 24.34 -11.95 -0.57
N VAL A 256 23.67 -10.82 -0.49
CA VAL A 256 22.39 -10.59 -1.18
C VAL A 256 22.71 -10.15 -2.60
N ARG A 257 22.11 -10.83 -3.57
CA ARG A 257 22.24 -10.50 -4.99
C ARG A 257 20.90 -9.99 -5.50
N ILE A 258 20.92 -8.81 -6.12
CA ILE A 258 19.78 -8.26 -6.85
C ILE A 258 20.09 -8.33 -8.34
N ASP A 259 19.39 -9.19 -9.06
CA ASP A 259 19.47 -9.28 -10.52
C ASP A 259 18.41 -8.34 -11.13
N ASP A 260 18.86 -7.22 -11.70
CA ASP A 260 18.01 -6.26 -12.41
C ASP A 260 18.20 -6.39 -13.92
N THR A 261 17.14 -6.65 -14.66
CA THR A 261 17.19 -6.75 -16.12
C THR A 261 17.61 -5.45 -16.82
N ALA A 262 17.47 -4.30 -16.15
CA ALA A 262 17.84 -3.00 -16.73
C ALA A 262 19.31 -2.62 -16.49
N THR A 263 19.86 -2.96 -15.32
CA THR A 263 21.19 -2.48 -14.90
C THR A 263 22.19 -3.58 -14.53
N GLY A 264 21.77 -4.85 -14.63
CA GLY A 264 22.58 -6.02 -14.33
C GLY A 264 22.51 -6.47 -12.88
N THR A 265 23.48 -7.29 -12.49
CA THR A 265 23.55 -7.91 -11.16
C THR A 265 24.27 -7.01 -10.16
N HIS A 266 23.66 -6.79 -9.00
CA HIS A 266 24.21 -6.01 -7.91
C HIS A 266 24.42 -6.91 -6.69
N ARG A 267 25.61 -6.85 -6.09
CA ARG A 267 25.97 -7.64 -4.91
C ARG A 267 26.00 -6.73 -3.69
N TRP A 268 25.39 -7.21 -2.62
CA TRP A 268 25.26 -6.51 -1.35
C TRP A 268 25.72 -7.40 -0.21
N ARG A 269 26.51 -6.85 0.69
CA ARG A 269 26.82 -7.48 1.97
C ARG A 269 25.87 -6.90 3.01
N THR A 270 25.03 -7.76 3.59
CA THR A 270 24.03 -7.35 4.57
C THR A 270 24.37 -7.91 5.95
N VAL A 271 24.19 -7.10 6.99
CA VAL A 271 24.20 -7.55 8.38
C VAL A 271 22.90 -7.12 9.01
N THR A 272 22.14 -8.07 9.54
CA THR A 272 20.88 -7.79 10.23
C THR A 272 21.03 -8.08 11.72
N HIS A 273 20.62 -7.12 12.53
CA HIS A 273 20.49 -7.26 13.97
C HIS A 273 19.09 -6.88 14.39
N GLY A 274 18.61 -7.52 15.44
CA GLY A 274 17.32 -7.21 16.04
C GLY A 274 17.27 -7.72 17.46
N GLY A 275 16.28 -7.25 18.19
CA GLY A 275 16.12 -7.62 19.58
C GLY A 275 14.93 -6.94 20.23
N PRO A 276 14.69 -7.25 21.52
CA PRO A 276 13.68 -6.54 22.28
C PRO A 276 14.10 -5.09 22.53
N THR A 277 13.11 -4.20 22.60
CA THR A 277 13.26 -2.81 23.04
C THR A 277 12.82 -2.72 24.50
N ASP A 278 13.65 -2.12 25.36
CA ASP A 278 13.31 -1.91 26.76
C ASP A 278 12.00 -1.10 26.91
N ALA A 279 11.10 -1.56 27.78
CA ALA A 279 9.82 -0.92 28.02
C ALA A 279 9.97 0.53 28.52
N GLU A 280 11.06 0.83 29.27
CA GLU A 280 11.33 2.20 29.74
C GLU A 280 11.61 3.17 28.58
N LEU A 281 12.20 2.70 27.47
CA LEU A 281 12.42 3.52 26.27
C LEU A 281 11.12 3.81 25.50
N LEU A 282 10.07 3.02 25.76
CA LEU A 282 8.77 3.14 25.11
C LEU A 282 7.71 3.79 25.99
N LYS A 283 8.02 4.17 27.24
CA LYS A 283 7.01 4.63 28.22
C LYS A 283 6.16 5.82 27.75
N ASP A 284 6.75 6.71 26.96
CA ASP A 284 6.11 7.92 26.44
C ASP A 284 5.48 7.70 25.05
N ARG A 285 5.48 6.46 24.55
CA ARG A 285 4.88 6.09 23.25
C ARG A 285 3.41 5.69 23.40
N PRO A 286 2.59 5.84 22.34
CA PRO A 286 1.23 5.30 22.28
C PRO A 286 1.17 3.81 22.68
N VAL A 287 0.01 3.37 23.20
CA VAL A 287 -0.19 1.99 23.69
C VAL A 287 0.19 0.96 22.63
N GLU A 288 -0.21 1.20 21.40
CA GLU A 288 0.01 0.34 20.25
C GLU A 288 1.50 0.19 19.90
N GLU A 289 2.31 1.24 20.14
CA GLU A 289 3.76 1.21 19.94
C GLU A 289 4.46 0.47 21.09
N ARG A 290 3.98 0.64 22.33
CA ARG A 290 4.50 -0.10 23.50
C ARG A 290 4.28 -1.61 23.40
N LEU A 291 3.23 -2.04 22.72
CA LEU A 291 2.95 -3.45 22.44
C LEU A 291 3.83 -4.04 21.33
N ARG A 292 4.75 -3.26 20.76
CA ARG A 292 5.74 -3.72 19.77
C ARG A 292 7.17 -3.47 20.25
N PRO A 293 7.62 -4.10 21.34
CA PRO A 293 8.93 -3.85 21.93
C PRO A 293 10.02 -4.64 21.20
N HIS A 294 10.11 -4.48 19.89
CA HIS A 294 11.18 -5.08 19.10
C HIS A 294 11.70 -4.10 18.07
N TRP A 295 12.98 -4.22 17.77
CA TRP A 295 13.64 -3.49 16.70
C TRP A 295 14.35 -4.47 15.78
N SER A 296 14.52 -4.06 14.54
CA SER A 296 15.37 -4.74 13.56
C SER A 296 16.04 -3.66 12.73
N VAL A 297 17.33 -3.85 12.45
CA VAL A 297 18.14 -2.99 11.59
C VAL A 297 18.92 -3.90 10.66
N THR A 298 18.84 -3.61 9.37
CA THR A 298 19.70 -4.20 8.35
C THR A 298 20.64 -3.12 7.86
N TRP A 299 21.93 -3.44 7.83
CA TRP A 299 22.97 -2.63 7.23
C TRP A 299 23.37 -3.27 5.91
N ALA A 300 23.15 -2.60 4.78
CA ALA A 300 23.43 -3.13 3.45
C ALA A 300 24.51 -2.31 2.73
N VAL A 301 25.65 -2.92 2.43
CA VAL A 301 26.77 -2.29 1.72
C VAL A 301 26.91 -2.91 0.34
N PRO A 302 26.88 -2.14 -0.77
CA PRO A 302 27.12 -2.72 -2.09
C PRO A 302 28.60 -3.05 -2.25
N VAL A 303 28.90 -4.13 -2.96
CA VAL A 303 30.27 -4.63 -3.16
C VAL A 303 30.58 -4.90 -4.63
N ASP A 304 31.86 -4.97 -4.98
CA ASP A 304 32.34 -5.39 -6.30
C ASP A 304 32.49 -6.92 -6.45
N GLY A 305 33.20 -7.38 -7.50
CA GLY A 305 33.41 -8.81 -7.75
C GLY A 305 34.25 -9.47 -6.67
N GLU A 306 35.19 -8.71 -6.12
CA GLU A 306 36.16 -9.10 -5.11
C GLU A 306 35.62 -8.93 -3.68
N GLY A 307 34.47 -8.27 -3.53
CA GLY A 307 33.82 -8.04 -2.24
C GLY A 307 34.22 -6.73 -1.55
N ALA A 308 34.96 -5.85 -2.24
CA ALA A 308 35.29 -4.53 -1.72
C ALA A 308 34.07 -3.59 -1.78
N PRO A 309 33.87 -2.71 -0.76
CA PRO A 309 32.70 -1.86 -0.67
C PRO A 309 32.67 -0.79 -1.78
N ARG A 310 31.47 -0.49 -2.27
CA ARG A 310 31.19 0.58 -3.24
C ARG A 310 30.22 1.60 -2.65
N TYR A 311 30.10 2.75 -3.29
CA TYR A 311 29.05 3.70 -2.96
C TYR A 311 27.70 3.18 -3.47
N PRO A 312 26.63 3.26 -2.65
CA PRO A 312 25.28 2.93 -3.09
C PRO A 312 24.81 3.87 -4.20
N ARG A 313 24.04 3.32 -5.15
CA ARG A 313 23.32 4.10 -6.17
C ARG A 313 21.94 4.55 -5.69
N THR A 314 21.47 3.97 -4.60
CA THR A 314 20.27 4.37 -3.88
C THR A 314 20.57 5.64 -3.09
N THR A 315 19.54 6.42 -2.78
CA THR A 315 19.69 7.60 -1.92
C THR A 315 20.22 7.17 -0.54
N PRO A 316 21.35 7.72 -0.04
CA PRO A 316 21.94 7.28 1.22
C PRO A 316 21.20 7.95 2.39
N VAL A 317 20.04 7.42 2.74
CA VAL A 317 19.23 7.86 3.90
C VAL A 317 18.80 6.65 4.71
N VAL A 318 18.40 6.85 5.96
CA VAL A 318 17.78 5.77 6.75
C VAL A 318 16.45 5.39 6.11
N HIS A 319 16.21 4.09 5.94
CA HIS A 319 14.95 3.56 5.43
C HIS A 319 14.09 2.99 6.56
N ALA A 320 12.80 3.32 6.55
CA ALA A 320 11.84 2.82 7.52
C ALA A 320 10.43 2.57 6.95
N PRO A 321 10.25 1.56 6.10
CA PRO A 321 10.98 1.17 4.88
C PRO A 321 11.02 2.24 3.77
N THR A 322 10.15 3.26 3.87
CA THR A 322 10.25 4.47 3.05
C THR A 322 11.56 5.21 3.37
N PRO A 323 12.23 5.80 2.38
CA PRO A 323 13.31 6.76 2.62
C PRO A 323 12.89 7.83 3.64
N THR A 324 13.74 8.11 4.61
CA THR A 324 13.55 9.23 5.55
C THR A 324 14.39 10.44 5.12
N ASP A 325 14.22 11.57 5.81
CA ASP A 325 15.05 12.75 5.61
C ASP A 325 16.41 12.68 6.34
N GLU A 326 16.71 11.56 7.01
CA GLU A 326 17.95 11.37 7.79
C GLU A 326 19.07 10.79 6.89
N PRO A 327 20.10 11.56 6.54
CA PRO A 327 21.15 11.13 5.62
C PRO A 327 22.16 10.17 6.28
N LEU A 328 22.68 9.25 5.49
CA LEU A 328 23.77 8.35 5.86
C LEU A 328 25.10 8.92 5.37
N GLY A 329 26.02 9.20 6.30
CA GLY A 329 27.38 9.66 5.99
C GLY A 329 28.36 8.56 5.58
N ILE A 330 27.89 7.32 5.48
CA ILE A 330 28.69 6.13 5.19
C ILE A 330 28.02 5.33 4.05
N PRO A 331 28.81 4.63 3.19
CA PRO A 331 28.31 4.03 1.95
C PRO A 331 27.49 2.77 2.21
N ALA A 332 26.27 2.94 2.69
CA ALA A 332 25.33 1.88 2.98
C ALA A 332 23.89 2.34 2.80
N LEU A 333 22.99 1.36 2.91
CA LEU A 333 21.55 1.51 3.04
C LEU A 333 21.10 0.88 4.38
#